data_AF-A0A3C0QQ69-F1
#
_entry.id   AF-A0A3C0QQ69-F1
#
_cell.length_a   1.000
_cell.length_b   1.000
_cell.length_c   1.000
_cell.angle_alpha   90.00
_cell.angle_beta   90.00
_cell.angle_gamma   90.00
#
_symmetry.space_group_name_H-M   'P 1'
#
loop_
_entity.id
_entity.type
_entity.pdbx_description
1 polymer ?
#
loop_
_entity_poly.entity_id
_entity_poly.type
_entity_poly.pdbx_seq_one_letter_code
_entity_poly.pdbx_strand_id
1 'polypeptide(L)' 'MSELLKIEGTVEKIMFRNAENGYVVLELYTEDAPVTVTGELGDVEEGEILTLTGKITEHPHYGEQFEAENCERKLPDTT' A
#
# COMPACT_ATOMS: atom_id res chain seq x y z
N MET A 1 23.52 1.52 -0.95
CA MET A 1 22.48 0.57 -1.40
C MET A 1 21.27 0.90 -0.56
N SER A 2 20.17 1.34 -1.15
CA SER A 2 18.95 1.67 -0.43
C SER A 2 18.23 0.36 -0.12
N GLU A 3 18.06 0.02 1.16
CA GLU A 3 17.26 -1.14 1.56
C GLU A 3 15.79 -0.74 1.53
N LEU A 4 15.07 -1.21 0.50
CA LEU A 4 13.62 -1.10 0.45
C LEU A 4 13.01 -2.29 1.19
N LEU A 5 12.08 -2.00 2.09
CA LEU A 5 11.25 -2.98 2.76
C LEU A 5 10.18 -3.48 1.79
N LYS A 6 9.86 -4.77 1.86
CA LYS A 6 8.79 -5.39 1.08
C LYS A 6 7.73 -5.90 2.04
N ILE A 7 6.48 -5.46 1.84
CA ILE A 7 5.31 -5.90 2.60
C ILE A 7 4.29 -6.52 1.64
N GLU A 8 3.56 -7.52 2.12
CA GLU A 8 2.44 -8.12 1.41
C GLU A 8 1.25 -8.17 2.37
N GLY A 9 0.08 -7.85 1.85
CA GLY A 9 -1.14 -7.86 2.63
C GLY A 9 -2.36 -7.61 1.77
N THR A 10 -3.51 -7.64 2.43
CA THR A 10 -4.80 -7.40 1.78
C THR A 10 -5.22 -5.97 2.04
N VAL A 11 -5.74 -5.28 1.02
CA VAL A 11 -6.33 -3.94 1.19
C VAL A 11 -7.56 -4.08 2.06
N GLU A 12 -7.49 -3.62 3.30
CA GLU A 12 -8.62 -3.64 4.22
C GLU A 12 -9.56 -2.47 3.95
N LYS A 13 -8.98 -1.28 3.76
CA LYS A 13 -9.77 -0.07 3.50
C LYS A 13 -8.98 0.97 2.73
N ILE A 14 -9.61 1.63 1.76
CA ILE A 14 -9.02 2.76 1.06
C ILE A 14 -9.46 4.05 1.74
N MET A 15 -8.53 4.77 2.37
CA MET A 15 -8.82 6.03 3.06
C MET A 15 -8.95 7.19 2.09
N PHE A 16 -8.08 7.22 1.07
CA PHE A 16 -8.05 8.27 0.06
C PHE A 16 -7.52 7.71 -1.25
N ARG A 17 -8.08 8.16 -2.38
CA ARG A 17 -7.52 7.90 -3.70
C ARG A 17 -7.64 9.13 -4.57
N ASN A 18 -6.61 9.39 -5.36
CA ASN A 18 -6.56 10.44 -6.36
C ASN A 18 -6.53 9.79 -7.74
N ALA A 19 -7.64 9.89 -8.46
CA ALA A 19 -7.77 9.35 -9.81
C ALA A 19 -6.99 10.16 -10.87
N GLU A 20 -6.54 11.38 -10.56
CA GLU A 20 -5.78 12.21 -11.51
C GLU A 20 -4.32 11.75 -11.64
N ASN A 21 -3.68 11.40 -10.51
CA ASN A 21 -2.27 10.99 -10.48
C ASN A 21 -2.08 9.52 -10.09
N GLY A 22 -3.13 8.80 -9.68
CA GLY A 22 -3.03 7.42 -9.19
C GLY A 22 -2.52 7.28 -7.75
N TYR A 23 -2.46 8.37 -6.98
CA TYR A 23 -2.03 8.36 -5.59
C TYR A 23 -3.11 7.79 -4.67
N VAL A 24 -2.77 6.82 -3.83
CA VAL A 24 -3.71 6.16 -2.94
C VAL A 24 -3.12 6.06 -1.54
N VAL A 25 -3.98 6.28 -0.54
CA VAL A 25 -3.75 6.02 0.87
C VAL A 25 -4.73 4.94 1.28
N LEU A 26 -4.20 3.80 1.69
CA LEU A 26 -4.99 2.66 2.11
C LEU A 26 -4.40 2.02 3.36
N GLU A 27 -5.23 1.24 4.03
CA GLU A 27 -4.84 0.37 5.13
C GLU A 27 -4.64 -1.03 4.57
N LEU A 28 -3.41 -1.51 4.65
CA LEU A 28 -3.01 -2.84 4.22
C LEU A 28 -2.96 -3.73 5.45
N TYR A 29 -3.84 -4.72 5.51
CA TYR A 29 -3.84 -5.72 6.56
C TYR A 29 -2.78 -6.78 6.26
N THR A 30 -1.68 -6.74 7.02
CA THR A 30 -0.64 -7.78 6.98
C THR A 30 -0.93 -8.85 8.04
N GLU A 31 -0.18 -9.95 8.04
CA GLU A 31 -0.36 -11.03 9.04
C GLU A 31 -0.08 -10.58 10.48
N ASP A 32 0.80 -9.59 10.67
CA ASP A 32 1.15 -9.05 11.99
C ASP A 32 0.22 -7.92 12.43
N ALA A 33 0.00 -6.91 11.57
CA ALA A 33 -0.76 -5.72 11.89
C ALA A 33 -1.28 -4.98 10.64
N PRO A 34 -2.33 -4.15 10.76
CA PRO A 34 -2.70 -3.20 9.74
C PRO A 34 -1.63 -2.10 9.61
N VAL A 35 -1.17 -1.87 8.39
CA VAL A 35 -0.15 -0.85 8.06
C VAL A 35 -0.78 0.15 7.12
N THR A 36 -0.63 1.44 7.42
CA THR A 36 -1.07 2.50 6.49
C THR A 36 -0.05 2.62 5.37
N VAL A 37 -0.49 2.43 4.12
CA VAL A 37 0.36 2.51 2.93
C VAL A 37 -0.05 3.70 2.08
N THR A 38 0.95 4.44 1.62
CA THR A 38 0.79 5.60 0.74
C THR A 38 1.67 5.46 -0.49
N GLY A 39 1.16 5.81 -1.66
CA GLY A 39 1.93 5.75 -2.90
C GLY A 39 1.06 5.81 -4.14
N GLU A 40 1.70 5.83 -5.31
CA GLU A 40 1.01 5.81 -6.61
C GLU A 40 0.63 4.37 -6.99
N LEU A 41 -0.38 3.83 -6.30
CA LEU A 41 -0.85 2.44 -6.45
C LEU A 41 -1.83 2.25 -7.64
N GLY A 42 -2.38 3.34 -8.17
CA GLY A 42 -3.40 3.32 -9.23
C GLY A 42 -4.78 2.88 -8.75
N ASP A 43 -5.52 2.17 -9.60
CA ASP A 43 -6.89 1.70 -9.30
C ASP A 43 -6.90 0.44 -8.44
N VAL A 44 -6.53 0.53 -7.17
CA VAL A 44 -6.63 -0.57 -6.20
C VAL A 44 -8.03 -0.64 -5.57
N GLU A 45 -8.46 -1.85 -5.24
CA GLU A 45 -9.75 -2.16 -4.62
C GLU A 45 -9.59 -2.83 -3.25
N GLU A 46 -10.59 -2.61 -2.39
CA GLU A 46 -10.68 -3.26 -1.08
C GLU A 46 -10.86 -4.79 -1.27
N GLY A 47 -10.05 -5.58 -0.57
CA GLY A 47 -9.99 -7.03 -0.70
C GLY A 47 -8.95 -7.56 -1.70
N GLU A 48 -8.25 -6.70 -2.44
CA GLU A 48 -7.11 -7.11 -3.27
C GLU A 48 -5.86 -7.40 -2.43
N ILE A 49 -5.05 -8.37 -2.87
CA ILE A 49 -3.74 -8.63 -2.28
C ILE A 49 -2.69 -7.83 -3.06
N LEU A 50 -2.00 -6.96 -2.35
CA LEU A 50 -0.96 -6.10 -2.91
C LEU A 50 0.39 -6.41 -2.27
N THR A 51 1.41 -6.42 -3.10
CA THR A 51 2.79 -6.58 -2.68
C THR A 51 3.52 -5.26 -2.92
N LEU A 52 3.91 -4.58 -1.85
CA LEU A 52 4.41 -3.20 -1.90
C LEU A 52 5.86 -3.19 -1.44
N THR A 53 6.70 -2.43 -2.15
CA THR A 53 8.13 -2.28 -1.84
C THR A 53 8.46 -0.81 -1.69
N GLY A 54 9.10 -0.43 -0.59
CA GLY A 54 9.21 0.97 -0.20
C GLY A 54 9.92 1.14 1.12
N LYS A 55 9.56 2.17 1.88
CA LYS A 55 10.17 2.47 3.17
C LYS A 55 9.13 2.87 4.21
N ILE A 56 9.38 2.49 5.46
CA ILE A 56 8.55 2.92 6.58
C ILE A 56 9.00 4.33 7.00
N THR A 57 8.04 5.22 7.16
CA THR A 57 8.19 6.59 7.62
C THR A 57 7.37 6.74 8.91
N GLU A 58 7.92 7.38 9.94
CA GLU A 58 7.17 7.61 11.17
C GLU A 58 6.56 9.02 11.14
N HIS A 59 5.24 9.10 11.25
CA HIS A 59 4.53 10.35 11.46
C HIS A 59 4.33 10.60 12.96
N PRO A 60 4.75 11.76 13.49
CA PRO A 60 4.73 12.06 14.92
C PRO A 60 3.32 12.14 15.55
N HIS A 61 2.26 12.06 14.75
CA HIS A 61 0.87 12.19 15.19
C HIS A 61 0.01 10.93 14.93
N TYR A 62 0.37 10.13 13.92
CA TYR A 62 -0.42 8.97 13.47
C TYR A 62 0.35 7.64 13.52
N GLY A 63 1.66 7.66 13.76
CA GLY A 63 2.50 6.45 13.81
C GLY A 63 3.14 6.14 12.46
N GLU A 64 3.44 4.86 12.23
CA GLU A 64 4.21 4.38 11.08
C GLU A 64 3.35 4.33 9.80
N GLN A 65 3.85 4.94 8.73
CA GLN A 65 3.28 4.90 7.38
C GLN A 65 4.30 4.33 6.40
N PHE A 66 3.87 3.39 5.58
CA PHE A 66 4.70 2.81 4.54
C PHE A 66 4.57 3.60 3.24
N GLU A 67 5.64 4.26 2.82
CA GLU A 67 5.72 4.92 1.52
C GLU A 67 6.13 3.87 0.48
N ALA A 68 5.16 3.44 -0.33
CA ALA A 68 5.37 2.48 -1.40
C ALA A 68 6.02 3.16 -2.61
N GLU A 69 7.24 2.75 -2.96
CA GLU A 69 7.92 3.18 -4.18
C GLU A 69 7.58 2.28 -5.36
N ASN A 70 7.24 1.01 -5.10
CA ASN A 70 6.84 0.06 -6.11
C ASN A 70 5.65 -0.77 -5.62
N CYS A 71 4.67 -0.99 -6.49
CA CYS A 71 3.51 -1.82 -6.22
C CYS A 71 3.37 -2.94 -7.25
N GLU A 72 3.42 -4.17 -6.75
CA GLU A 72 3.09 -5.36 -7.53
C GLU A 72 1.68 -5.80 -7.14
N ARG A 73 0.78 -5.72 -8.11
CA ARG A 73 -0.60 -6.13 -7.97
C ARG A 73 -0.72 -7.55 -8.50
N LYS A 74 -1.29 -8.47 -7.72
CA LYS A 74 -1.81 -9.70 -8.33
C LYS A 74 -3.06 -9.29 -9.10
N LEU A 75 -2.91 -9.03 -10.40
CA LEU A 75 -4.04 -8.90 -11.30
C LEU A 75 -4.95 -10.11 -11.07
N PRO A 76 -6.26 -9.93 -10.81
CA PRO A 76 -7.16 -11.06 -10.91
C PRO A 76 -7.06 -11.55 -12.35
N ASP A 77 -6.64 -12.80 -12.53
CA ASP A 77 -6.65 -13.50 -13.81
C ASP A 77 -8.04 -13.32 -14.44
N THR A 78 -8.17 -12.30 -15.29
CA THR A 78 -9.39 -12.09 -16.05
C THR A 78 -9.17 -12.75 -17.39
N THR A 79 -9.61 -14.02 -17.44
CA THR A 79 -9.86 -14.88 -18.62
C THR A 79 -8.73 -15.78 -19.06
#